data_AF-A0A7C4FDP1-F1
#
_entry.id   AF-A0A7C4FDP1-F1
#
_cell.length_a   1.000
_cell.length_b   1.000
_cell.length_c   1.000
_cell.angle_alpha   90.00
_cell.angle_beta   90.00
_cell.angle_gamma   90.00
#
_symmetry.space_group_name_H-M   'P 1'
#
loop_
_entity.id
_entity.type
_entity.pdbx_description
1 polymer ?
#
loop_
_entity_poly.entity_id
_entity_poly.type
_entity_poly.pdbx_seq_one_letter_code
_entity_poly.pdbx_strand_id
1 'polypeptide(L)'
;MVSVIRRLYRPFPAKSIEECERLLPRLIEVARGSAKADLVICNTSFADVVLGEVVEGTSVAVYRRFVVGVVDSRRHSIYIGDETLVIDSKACKPSKC
;
A
#
# COMPACT_ATOMS: atom_id res chain seq x y z
N MET A 1 -20.61 -21.83 -20.84
CA MET A 1 -19.67 -20.70 -20.78
C MET A 1 -19.20 -20.51 -19.33
N VAL A 2 -18.36 -21.41 -18.81
CA VAL A 2 -17.86 -21.36 -17.42
C VAL A 2 -16.43 -21.91 -17.42
N SER A 3 -15.43 -21.12 -17.85
CA SER A 3 -14.05 -21.63 -17.96
C SER A 3 -12.94 -20.61 -17.70
N VAL A 4 -13.18 -19.51 -16.97
CA VAL A 4 -12.15 -18.45 -16.84
C VAL A 4 -11.66 -18.18 -15.40
N ILE A 5 -12.36 -18.60 -14.35
CA ILE A 5 -12.00 -18.25 -12.96
C ILE A 5 -11.26 -19.39 -12.23
N ARG A 6 -10.18 -19.93 -12.81
CA ARG A 6 -9.29 -20.87 -12.08
C ARG A 6 -7.79 -20.61 -12.23
N ARG A 7 -7.38 -19.51 -12.89
CA ARG A 7 -5.98 -19.36 -13.36
C ARG A 7 -5.10 -18.33 -12.65
N LEU A 8 -5.46 -17.86 -11.46
CA LEU A 8 -4.66 -16.82 -10.76
C LEU A 8 -4.31 -17.10 -9.29
N TYR A 9 -4.56 -18.31 -8.77
CA TYR A 9 -3.98 -18.66 -7.47
C TYR A 9 -2.52 -19.08 -7.67
N ARG A 10 -1.63 -18.10 -7.84
CA ARG A 10 -0.21 -18.33 -7.53
C ARG A 10 -0.13 -18.43 -6.00
N PRO A 11 0.30 -19.57 -5.44
CA PRO A 11 0.57 -19.62 -4.01
C PRO A 11 1.55 -18.49 -3.68
N PHE A 12 1.26 -17.75 -2.61
CA PHE A 12 2.16 -16.71 -2.13
C PHE A 12 3.53 -17.38 -1.93
N PRO A 13 4.62 -16.85 -2.52
CA PRO A 13 5.89 -17.55 -2.48
C PRO A 13 6.31 -17.75 -1.03
N ALA A 14 6.65 -18.97 -0.62
CA ALA A 14 7.02 -19.27 0.77
C ALA A 14 8.11 -18.33 1.32
N LYS A 15 9.04 -17.91 0.46
CA LYS A 15 10.07 -16.90 0.77
C LYS A 15 9.52 -15.56 1.24
N SER A 16 8.33 -15.17 0.77
CA SER A 16 7.67 -13.93 1.17
C SER A 16 7.02 -14.01 2.55
N ILE A 17 6.63 -15.21 3.01
CA ILE A 17 6.12 -15.43 4.37
C ILE A 17 7.27 -15.34 5.38
N GLU A 18 8.37 -16.06 5.12
CA GLU A 18 9.57 -16.02 5.97
C GLU A 18 10.14 -14.59 6.10
N GLU A 19 10.17 -13.85 4.99
CA GLU A 19 10.57 -12.45 5.01
C GLU A 19 9.61 -11.55 5.81
N CYS A 20 8.30 -11.81 5.70
CA CYS A 20 7.29 -11.09 6.47
C CYS A 20 7.49 -11.33 7.98
N GLU A 21 7.64 -12.59 8.41
CA GLU A 21 7.88 -12.96 9.81
C GLU A 21 9.14 -12.29 10.35
N ARG A 22 10.24 -12.34 9.57
CA ARG A 22 11.50 -11.69 9.93
C ARG A 22 11.37 -10.17 10.06
N LEU A 23 10.55 -9.55 9.22
CA LEU A 23 10.35 -8.10 9.21
C LEU A 23 9.21 -7.63 10.11
N LEU A 24 8.42 -8.55 10.68
CA LEU A 24 7.18 -8.24 11.38
C LEU A 24 7.33 -7.16 12.47
N PRO A 25 8.37 -7.19 13.34
CA PRO A 25 8.57 -6.12 14.33
C PRO A 25 8.72 -4.75 13.66
N ARG A 26 9.51 -4.68 12.58
CA ARG A 26 9.72 -3.43 11.84
C ARG A 26 8.47 -2.98 11.09
N LEU A 27 7.70 -3.91 10.53
CA LEU A 27 6.41 -3.61 9.90
C LEU A 27 5.43 -2.98 10.89
N ILE A 28 5.40 -3.48 12.13
CA ILE A 28 4.57 -2.92 13.22
C ILE A 28 5.05 -1.51 13.59
N GLU A 29 6.36 -1.29 13.71
CA GLU A 29 6.92 0.05 13.97
C GLU A 29 6.53 1.06 12.89
N VAL A 30 6.60 0.67 11.62
CA VAL A 30 6.20 1.56 10.51
C VAL A 30 4.68 1.78 10.51
N ALA A 31 3.88 0.73 10.72
CA ALA A 31 2.43 0.83 10.80
C ALA A 31 1.97 1.79 11.91
N ARG A 32 2.72 1.86 13.02
CA ARG A 32 2.51 2.79 14.14
C ARG A 32 3.06 4.20 13.89
N GLY A 33 3.83 4.41 12.81
CA GLY A 33 4.50 5.68 12.49
C GLY A 33 5.78 5.96 13.29
N SER A 34 6.21 5.01 14.13
CA SER A 34 7.46 5.07 14.89
C SER A 34 8.69 4.88 14.00
N ALA A 35 8.54 4.13 12.92
CA ALA A 35 9.48 4.06 11.80
C ALA A 35 8.82 4.60 10.52
N LYS A 36 9.62 4.97 9.52
CA LYS A 36 9.14 5.59 8.28
C LYS A 36 9.03 4.59 7.14
N ALA A 37 8.09 4.84 6.25
CA ALA A 37 7.84 4.01 5.07
C ALA A 37 8.88 4.31 3.99
N ASP A 38 9.10 3.33 3.10
CA ASP A 38 9.96 3.53 1.93
C ASP A 38 9.21 4.33 0.85
N LEU A 39 7.89 4.11 0.75
CA LEU A 39 7.00 4.73 -0.22
C LEU A 39 5.67 5.12 0.43
N VAL A 40 5.18 6.32 0.13
CA VAL A 40 3.80 6.74 0.43
C VAL A 40 3.16 7.25 -0.84
N ILE A 41 2.04 6.63 -1.24
CA ILE A 41 1.17 7.13 -2.31
C ILE A 41 0.04 7.90 -1.62
N CYS A 42 -0.08 9.20 -1.86
CA CYS A 42 -1.04 10.05 -1.19
C CYS A 42 -2.13 10.61 -2.12
N ASN A 43 -3.23 11.04 -1.50
CA ASN A 43 -4.36 11.68 -2.16
C ASN A 43 -4.98 10.84 -3.28
N THR A 44 -4.97 9.52 -3.16
CA THR A 44 -5.50 8.62 -4.20
C THR A 44 -6.99 8.37 -4.05
N SER A 45 -7.65 8.14 -5.18
CA SER A 45 -8.91 7.42 -5.25
C SER A 45 -8.59 5.93 -5.12
N PHE A 46 -8.92 5.32 -3.98
CA PHE A 46 -8.57 3.93 -3.69
C PHE A 46 -9.75 3.01 -3.99
N ALA A 47 -9.57 2.08 -4.94
CA ALA A 47 -10.58 1.08 -5.23
C ALA A 47 -10.51 -0.06 -4.21
N ASP A 48 -11.45 -0.09 -3.26
CA ASP A 48 -11.64 -1.21 -2.35
C ASP A 48 -12.45 -2.30 -3.07
N VAL A 49 -11.76 -3.33 -3.53
CA VAL A 49 -12.37 -4.47 -4.24
C VAL A 49 -13.04 -5.49 -3.30
N VAL A 50 -12.81 -5.39 -1.99
CA VAL A 50 -13.48 -6.24 -0.99
C VAL A 50 -14.90 -5.74 -0.78
N LEU A 51 -15.06 -4.42 -0.68
CA LEU A 51 -16.37 -3.76 -0.49
C LEU A 51 -17.02 -3.35 -1.82
N GLY A 52 -16.25 -3.26 -2.90
CA GLY A 52 -16.73 -2.85 -4.22
C GLY A 52 -16.94 -1.34 -4.35
N GLU A 53 -16.15 -0.54 -3.65
CA GLU A 53 -16.28 0.93 -3.62
C GLU A 53 -14.99 1.67 -3.97
N VAL A 54 -15.11 2.97 -4.27
CA VAL A 54 -13.97 3.87 -4.45
C VAL A 54 -13.94 4.86 -3.28
N VAL A 55 -12.86 4.81 -2.52
CA VAL A 55 -12.62 5.66 -1.35
C VAL A 55 -11.66 6.78 -1.73
N GLU A 56 -12.22 7.97 -1.89
CA GLU A 56 -11.47 9.18 -2.19
C GLU A 56 -10.61 9.64 -1.01
N GLY A 57 -9.49 10.31 -1.31
CA GLY A 57 -8.65 10.90 -0.28
C GLY A 57 -7.94 9.86 0.58
N THR A 58 -7.62 8.69 0.01
CA THR A 58 -6.87 7.64 0.69
C THR A 58 -5.36 7.80 0.45
N SER A 59 -4.56 7.37 1.40
CA SER A 59 -3.11 7.22 1.28
C SER A 59 -2.70 5.80 1.62
N VAL A 60 -1.72 5.28 0.89
CA VAL A 60 -1.14 3.95 1.08
C VAL A 60 0.33 4.08 1.42
N ALA A 61 0.72 3.50 2.56
CA ALA A 61 2.11 3.44 3.00
C ALA A 61 2.67 2.04 2.76
N VAL A 62 3.88 1.98 2.21
CA VAL A 62 4.58 0.74 1.84
C VAL A 62 5.97 0.73 2.45
N TYR A 63 6.31 -0.38 3.11
CA TYR A 63 7.66 -0.66 3.57
C TYR A 63 8.16 -1.95 2.92
N ARG A 64 9.31 -1.86 2.24
CA ARG A 64 9.84 -2.88 1.33
C ARG A 64 8.83 -3.27 0.25
N ARG A 65 8.10 -4.35 0.49
CA ARG A 65 7.11 -4.93 -0.41
C ARG A 65 5.75 -5.14 0.25
N PHE A 66 5.57 -4.60 1.46
CA PHE A 66 4.39 -4.79 2.30
C PHE A 66 3.64 -3.48 2.46
N VAL A 67 2.33 -3.52 2.26
CA VAL A 67 1.45 -2.41 2.65
C VAL A 67 1.35 -2.43 4.18
N VAL A 68 1.74 -1.33 4.80
CA VAL A 68 1.77 -1.17 6.28
C VAL A 68 0.68 -0.23 6.79
N GLY A 69 0.04 0.52 5.89
CA GLY A 69 -1.10 1.37 6.22
C GLY A 69 -1.91 1.75 5.00
N VAL A 70 -3.23 1.74 5.16
CA VAL A 70 -4.20 2.37 4.26
C VAL A 70 -5.00 3.32 5.14
N VAL A 71 -4.85 4.62 4.91
CA VAL A 71 -5.35 5.66 5.83
C VAL A 71 -5.96 6.83 5.07
N ASP A 72 -6.76 7.63 5.77
CA ASP A 72 -7.16 8.96 5.27
C ASP A 72 -5.92 9.83 5.00
N SER A 73 -5.94 10.60 3.91
CA SER A 73 -4.82 11.43 3.46
C SER A 73 -4.37 12.47 4.50
N ARG A 74 -5.22 12.88 5.44
CA ARG A 74 -4.84 13.80 6.53
C ARG A 74 -3.89 13.16 7.54
N ARG A 75 -3.77 11.83 7.53
CA ARG A 75 -2.98 11.05 8.50
C ARG A 75 -1.70 10.47 7.93
N HIS A 76 -1.42 10.62 6.63
CA HIS A 76 -0.28 9.94 6.00
C HIS A 76 1.08 10.45 6.47
N SER A 77 1.16 11.66 7.06
CA SER A 77 2.40 12.30 7.46
C SER A 77 3.18 11.50 8.50
N ILE A 78 2.49 10.67 9.30
CA ILE A 78 3.15 9.79 10.29
C ILE A 78 4.10 8.78 9.63
N TYR A 79 3.86 8.44 8.36
CA TYR A 79 4.67 7.47 7.60
C TYR A 79 5.83 8.11 6.84
N ILE A 80 5.88 9.44 6.73
CA ILE A 80 6.87 10.16 5.92
C ILE A 80 8.08 10.55 6.78
N GLY A 81 9.28 10.27 6.26
CA GLY A 81 10.55 10.82 6.71
C GLY A 81 11.41 11.25 5.54
N ASP A 82 12.65 11.65 5.83
CA ASP A 82 13.56 12.26 4.86
C ASP A 82 13.88 11.34 3.65
N GLU A 83 13.86 10.02 3.86
CA GLU A 83 14.14 9.02 2.83
C GLU A 83 12.87 8.46 2.16
N THR A 84 11.68 8.87 2.60
CA THR A 84 10.42 8.34 2.06
C THR A 84 10.16 8.93 0.68
N LEU A 85 10.00 8.05 -0.32
CA LEU A 85 9.49 8.47 -1.63
C LEU A 85 7.99 8.78 -1.51
N VAL A 86 7.58 9.98 -1.90
CA VAL A 86 6.17 10.38 -1.89
C VAL A 86 5.66 10.54 -3.31
N ILE A 87 4.58 9.84 -3.63
CA ILE A 87 3.85 9.96 -4.91
C ILE A 87 2.50 10.61 -4.62
N ASP A 88 2.29 11.82 -5.11
CA ASP A 88 0.97 12.48 -5.05
C ASP A 88 0.12 12.10 -6.27
N SER A 89 -0.92 11.30 -6.04
CA SER A 89 -1.80 10.82 -7.10
C SER A 89 -2.59 11.96 -7.76
N LYS A 90 -2.84 13.06 -7.05
CA LYS A 90 -3.52 14.24 -7.64
C LYS A 90 -2.63 15.02 -8.62
N ALA A 91 -1.31 14.89 -8.51
CA ALA A 91 -0.39 15.49 -9.47
C ALA A 91 -0.34 14.72 -10.81
N CYS A 92 -0.79 13.47 -10.83
CA CYS A 92 -0.98 12.69 -12.05
C CYS A 92 -2.26 13.13 -12.77
N LYS A 93 -2.14 14.14 -13.65
CA LYS A 93 -3.24 14.49 -14.56
C LYS A 93 -3.56 13.30 -15.48
N PRO A 94 -4.84 12.88 -15.61
CA PRO A 94 -5.25 11.76 -16.46
C PRO A 94 -5.20 12.06 -17.98
N SER A 95 -4.32 12.96 -18.43
CA SER A 95 -4.21 13.40 -19.84
C SER A 95 -2.98 12.85 -20.58
N LYS A 96 -2.24 11.92 -19.97
CA LYS A 96 -1.08 11.27 -20.59
C LYS A 96 -0.95 9.79 -20.18
N CYS A 97 -2.02 9.03 -20.36
CA CYS A 97 -1.95 7.57 -20.48
C CYS A 97 -2.32 7.20 -21.91
#